data_AF-A0A0L7TCZ8-F1
#
_entry.id   AF-A0A0L7TCZ8-F1
#
_cell.length_a   1.000
_cell.length_b   1.000
_cell.length_c   1.000
_cell.angle_alpha   90.00
_cell.angle_beta   90.00
_cell.angle_gamma   90.00
#
_symmetry.space_group_name_H-M   'P 1'
#
loop_
_entity.id
_entity.type
_entity.pdbx_description
1 polymer ?
#
loop_
_entity_poly.entity_id
_entity_poly.type
_entity_poly.pdbx_seq_one_letter_code
_entity_poly.pdbx_strand_id
1 'polypeptide(L)' 'MNSTIWLALALVLVLEGLGPMLFPRGWRSMIHALTRLPDHLLRRFGGGLVVAGIVVYYMISTHIQGVS' A
#
# COMPACT_ATOMS: atom_id res chain seq x y z
N MET A 1 2.07 18.57 16.78
CA MET A 1 2.44 17.20 16.37
C MET A 1 1.21 16.39 15.91
N ASN A 2 0.25 17.01 15.20
CA ASN A 2 -0.95 16.32 14.68
C ASN A 2 -1.20 16.64 13.19
N SER A 3 -0.70 17.79 12.71
CA SER A 3 -0.86 18.21 11.31
C SER A 3 -0.23 17.24 10.31
N THR A 4 0.89 16.59 10.64
CA THR A 4 1.54 15.60 9.76
C THR A 4 0.70 14.36 9.57
N ILE A 5 -0.01 13.89 10.61
CA ILE A 5 -0.90 12.73 10.53
C ILE A 5 -2.11 13.05 9.65
N TRP A 6 -2.73 14.22 9.87
CA TRP A 6 -3.84 14.69 9.03
C TRP A 6 -3.42 14.92 7.57
N LEU A 7 -2.22 15.43 7.33
CA LEU A 7 -1.67 15.61 5.99
C LEU A 7 -1.39 14.27 5.31
N ALA A 8 -0.76 13.32 6.02
CA ALA A 8 -0.52 11.97 5.50
C ALA A 8 -1.82 11.25 5.18
N LEU A 9 -2.83 11.37 6.04
CA LEU A 9 -4.16 10.83 5.81
C LEU A 9 -4.83 11.47 4.57
N ALA A 10 -4.74 12.79 4.44
CA ALA A 10 -5.26 13.50 3.27
C ALA A 10 -4.56 13.06 1.97
N LEU A 11 -3.24 12.88 1.98
CA LEU A 11 -2.49 12.39 0.82
C LEU A 11 -2.84 10.93 0.48
N VAL A 12 -3.01 10.06 1.47
CA VAL A 12 -3.48 8.68 1.26
C VAL A 12 -4.87 8.68 0.62
N LEU A 13 -5.79 9.50 1.11
CA LEU A 13 -7.13 9.65 0.52
C LEU A 13 -7.10 10.18 -0.92
N VAL A 14 -6.24 11.17 -1.18
CA VAL A 14 -6.05 11.71 -2.54
C VAL A 14 -5.49 10.62 -3.46
N LEU A 15 -4.49 9.85 -3.04
CA LEU A 15 -3.91 8.78 -3.85
C LEU A 15 -4.89 7.62 -4.08
N GLU A 16 -5.60 7.18 -3.04
CA GLU A 16 -6.64 6.14 -3.13
C GLU A 16 -7.83 6.57 -4.01
N GLY A 17 -8.21 7.85 -3.99
CA GLY A 17 -9.26 8.41 -4.85
C GLY A 17 -8.80 8.70 -6.28
N LEU A 18 -7.52 9.02 -6.47
CA LEU A 18 -6.94 9.31 -7.78
C LEU A 18 -6.89 8.08 -8.69
N GLY A 19 -6.60 6.89 -8.17
CA GLY A 19 -6.60 5.63 -8.94
C GLY A 19 -7.89 5.41 -9.75
N PRO A 20 -9.07 5.38 -9.12
CA PRO A 20 -10.35 5.25 -9.81
C PRO A 20 -10.75 6.49 -10.63
N MET A 21 -10.35 7.72 -10.23
CA MET A 21 -10.68 8.94 -10.99
C MET A 21 -9.85 9.11 -12.27
N LEU A 22 -8.55 8.80 -12.25
CA LEU A 22 -7.65 8.95 -13.41
C LEU A 22 -7.90 7.87 -14.47
N PHE A 23 -8.10 6.60 -14.06
CA PHE A 23 -8.27 5.49 -14.99
C PHE A 23 -9.32 4.48 -14.55
N PRO A 24 -10.62 4.83 -14.59
CA PRO A 24 -11.70 3.96 -14.09
C PRO A 24 -11.75 2.59 -14.78
N ARG A 25 -11.43 2.54 -16.08
CA ARG A 25 -11.42 1.28 -16.86
C ARG A 25 -10.20 0.40 -16.54
N GLY A 26 -9.01 1.00 -16.45
CA GLY A 26 -7.77 0.30 -16.11
C GLY A 26 -7.80 -0.22 -14.67
N TRP A 27 -8.23 0.62 -13.74
CA TRP A 27 -8.41 0.28 -12.34
C TRP A 27 -9.38 -0.89 -12.14
N ARG A 28 -10.54 -0.85 -12.79
CA ARG A 28 -11.54 -1.92 -12.72
C ARG A 28 -11.03 -3.22 -13.35
N SER A 29 -10.28 -3.13 -14.44
CA SER A 29 -9.65 -4.30 -15.08
C SER A 29 -8.57 -4.93 -14.18
N MET A 30 -7.77 -4.10 -13.50
CA MET A 30 -6.76 -4.54 -12.54
C MET A 30 -7.39 -5.25 -11.34
N ILE A 31 -8.45 -4.67 -10.75
CA ILE A 31 -9.22 -5.31 -9.68
C ILE A 31 -9.88 -6.60 -10.16
N HIS A 32 -10.43 -6.63 -11.38
CA HIS A 32 -11.00 -7.86 -11.95
C HIS A 32 -9.95 -8.95 -12.19
N ALA A 33 -8.73 -8.59 -12.59
CA ALA A 33 -7.63 -9.55 -12.70
C ALA A 33 -7.25 -10.09 -11.32
N LEU A 34 -7.16 -9.23 -10.30
CA LEU A 34 -6.86 -9.61 -8.92
C LEU A 34 -7.94 -10.51 -8.29
N THR A 35 -9.22 -10.24 -8.57
CA THR A 35 -10.34 -11.06 -8.08
C THR A 35 -10.53 -12.37 -8.85
N ARG A 36 -9.98 -12.47 -10.06
CA ARG A 36 -9.93 -13.73 -10.83
C ARG A 36 -8.72 -14.61 -10.46
N LEU A 37 -7.75 -14.07 -9.72
CA LEU A 37 -6.64 -14.88 -9.22
C LEU A 37 -7.16 -15.85 -8.15
N PRO A 38 -6.72 -17.12 -8.16
CA PRO A 38 -7.12 -18.09 -7.15
C PRO A 38 -6.71 -17.59 -5.75
N ASP A 39 -7.57 -17.82 -4.74
CA ASP A 39 -7.39 -17.32 -3.36
C ASP A 39 -6.02 -17.63 -2.76
N HIS A 40 -5.43 -18.74 -3.18
CA HIS A 40 -4.06 -19.15 -2.89
C HIS A 40 -3.01 -18.10 -3.30
N LEU A 41 -3.08 -17.59 -4.53
CA LEU A 41 -2.17 -16.57 -5.03
C LEU A 41 -2.47 -15.24 -4.34
N LEU A 42 -3.74 -14.89 -4.15
CA LEU A 42 -4.12 -13.66 -3.46
C LEU A 42 -3.56 -13.63 -2.02
N ARG A 43 -3.59 -14.76 -1.31
CA ARG A 43 -2.97 -14.92 0.01
C ARG A 43 -1.45 -14.87 -0.03
N ARG A 44 -0.80 -15.40 -1.08
CA ARG A 44 0.65 -15.29 -1.27
C ARG A 44 1.09 -13.87 -1.59
N PHE A 45 0.34 -13.15 -2.41
CA PHE A 45 0.59 -11.74 -2.72
C PHE A 45 0.37 -10.87 -1.48
N GLY A 46 -0.77 -11.03 -0.79
CA GLY A 46 -1.04 -10.33 0.46
C GLY A 46 -0.02 -10.65 1.55
N GLY A 47 0.30 -11.93 1.74
CA GLY A 47 1.33 -12.37 2.68
C GLY A 47 2.72 -11.85 2.32
N GLY A 48 3.08 -11.87 1.03
CA GLY A 48 4.33 -11.31 0.52
C GLY A 48 4.43 -9.80 0.74
N LEU A 49 3.34 -9.05 0.53
CA LEU A 49 3.26 -7.62 0.82
C LEU A 49 3.43 -7.33 2.31
N VAL A 50 2.81 -8.13 3.18
CA VAL A 50 2.96 -8.02 4.64
C VAL A 50 4.42 -8.28 5.03
N VAL A 51 5.03 -9.34 4.53
CA VAL A 51 6.43 -9.66 4.82
C VAL A 51 7.36 -8.57 4.29
N ALA A 52 7.17 -8.11 3.06
CA ALA A 52 7.96 -7.03 2.47
C ALA A 52 7.81 -5.72 3.26
N GLY A 53 6.58 -5.36 3.66
CA GLY A 53 6.30 -4.19 4.48
C GLY A 53 6.95 -4.27 5.85
N ILE A 54 6.92 -5.44 6.50
CA ILE A 54 7.62 -5.67 7.76
C ILE A 54 9.14 -5.54 7.58
N VAL A 55 9.72 -6.14 6.53
CA VAL A 55 11.16 -6.03 6.24
C VAL A 55 11.57 -4.57 6.01
N VAL A 56 10.82 -3.83 5.19
CA VAL A 56 11.07 -2.41 4.95
C VAL A 56 10.91 -1.59 6.23
N TYR A 57 9.87 -1.87 7.03
CA TYR A 57 9.67 -1.21 8.32
C TYR A 57 10.84 -1.47 9.26
N TYR A 58 11.29 -2.72 9.39
CA TYR A 58 12.47 -3.05 10.20
C TYR A 58 13.74 -2.38 9.65
N MET A 59 13.94 -2.37 8.34
CA MET A 59 15.11 -1.73 7.72
C MET A 59 15.12 -0.21 7.94
N ILE A 60 13.97 0.46 7.77
CA ILE A 60 13.85 1.90 8.02
C ILE A 60 13.94 2.21 9.51
N SER A 61 13.26 1.43 10.37
CA SER A 61 13.29 1.62 11.82
C SER A 61 14.70 1.44 12.39
N THR A 62 15.44 0.43 11.92
CA THR A 62 16.84 0.21 12.31
C THR A 62 17.76 1.31 11.79
N HIS A 63 17.53 1.84 10.58
CA HIS A 63 18.28 3.01 10.07
C HIS A 63 17.97 4.32 10.81
N ILE A 64 16.73 4.54 11.25
CA ILE A 64 16.35 5.74 12.01
C ILE A 64 16.89 5.67 13.45
N GLN A 65 17.02 4.49 14.05
CA GLN A 65 17.61 4.32 15.39
C GLN A 65 19.15 4.39 15.42
N GLY A 66 19.83 4.36 14.27
CA GLY A 66 21.29 4.51 14.17
C GLY A 66 21.79 5.96 14.15
N VAL A 67 20.88 6.94 14.23
CA VAL A 67 21.21 8.37 14.39
C VAL A 67 20.88 8.76 15.83
N SER A 68 21.66 8.22 16.77
CA SER A 68 21.70 8.64 18.18
C SER A 68 23.12 9.10 18.53
#